data_AF-A0A553Z754-F1
#
_entry.id   AF-A0A553Z754-F1
#
_cell.length_a   1.000
_cell.length_b   1.000
_cell.length_c   1.000
_cell.angle_alpha   90.00
_cell.angle_beta   90.00
_cell.angle_gamma   90.00
#
_symmetry.space_group_name_H-M   'P 1'
#
loop_
_entity.id
_entity.type
_entity.pdbx_description
1 polymer ?
#
loop_
_entity_poly.entity_id
_entity_poly.type
_entity_poly.pdbx_seq_one_letter_code
_entity_poly.pdbx_strand_id
1 'polypeptide(L)'
;MGVLAFALYQGADALLIAKNKTGKPVDVNDVIKTTVTVITLIGAVLAGVYAMARLADDWPEQRQVCIDVLCAYLRMPYKTDPSDSGFKTGEREVRLTIIRIIRDHLQDPAAPTTWCGRDLDFTGAIFDGGSFQGAAFTGGIVSFQDSQFTDGEILFRQAQFTGSKVLFWSAEFTGGTVDFEHARITGGEVLFGGAEFSAGLISFDLADFTGGTVDFTGAMAESAAHIEWGPFPVIPSSAP
;
A
#
# COMPACT_ATOMS: atom_id res chain seq x y z
N MET A 1 1.68 -14.42 18.63
CA MET A 1 0.46 -15.27 18.63
C MET A 1 -0.63 -14.75 19.57
N GLY A 2 -0.33 -14.44 20.84
CA GLY A 2 -1.37 -13.99 21.81
C GLY A 2 -2.07 -12.66 21.49
N VAL A 3 -1.33 -11.65 21.02
CA VAL A 3 -1.89 -10.32 20.71
C VAL A 3 -2.84 -10.35 19.51
N LEU A 4 -2.48 -11.12 18.47
CA LEU A 4 -3.30 -11.29 17.26
C LEU A 4 -4.62 -12.02 17.60
N ALA A 5 -4.54 -13.08 18.41
CA ALA A 5 -5.72 -13.82 18.85
C ALA A 5 -6.65 -12.97 19.71
N PHE A 6 -6.10 -12.11 20.57
CA PHE A 6 -6.88 -11.20 21.42
C PHE A 6 -7.57 -10.08 20.62
N ALA A 7 -6.85 -9.48 19.66
CA ALA A 7 -7.43 -8.47 18.77
C ALA A 7 -8.54 -9.05 17.88
N LEU A 8 -8.37 -10.28 17.40
CA LEU A 8 -9.39 -10.98 16.61
C LEU A 8 -10.62 -11.37 17.44
N TYR A 9 -10.42 -11.77 18.71
CA TYR A 9 -11.52 -12.04 19.63
C TYR A 9 -12.34 -10.77 19.91
N GLN A 10 -11.68 -9.66 20.24
CA GLN A 10 -12.33 -8.35 20.43
C GLN A 10 -13.08 -7.89 19.18
N GLY A 11 -12.48 -8.08 17.99
CA GLY A 11 -13.11 -7.75 16.71
C GLY A 11 -14.34 -8.61 16.40
N ALA A 12 -14.32 -9.90 16.73
CA ALA A 12 -15.46 -10.79 16.57
C ALA A 12 -16.60 -10.48 17.57
N ASP A 13 -16.26 -10.15 18.83
CA ASP A 13 -17.22 -9.67 19.83
C ASP A 13 -17.90 -8.37 19.35
N ALA A 14 -17.12 -7.40 18.87
CA ALA A 14 -17.64 -6.15 18.32
C ALA A 14 -18.55 -6.39 17.10
N LEU A 15 -18.20 -7.33 16.22
CA LEU A 15 -19.01 -7.70 15.05
C LEU A 15 -20.35 -8.33 15.45
N LEU A 16 -20.34 -9.18 16.47
CA LEU A 16 -21.56 -9.83 16.96
C LEU A 16 -22.46 -8.85 17.71
N ILE A 17 -21.88 -7.93 18.49
CA ILE A 17 -22.60 -6.82 19.12
C ILE A 17 -23.23 -5.93 18.04
N ALA A 18 -22.48 -5.56 17.01
CA ALA A 18 -22.98 -4.73 15.91
C ALA A 18 -24.12 -5.41 15.11
N LYS A 19 -24.05 -6.74 14.93
CA LYS A 19 -25.11 -7.50 14.25
C LYS A 19 -26.34 -7.77 15.12
N ASN A 20 -26.24 -7.61 16.43
CA ASN A 20 -27.33 -7.87 17.36
C ASN A 20 -28.34 -6.73 17.42
N LYS A 21 -29.20 -6.65 16.40
CA LYS A 21 -30.29 -5.67 16.29
C LYS A 21 -31.39 -5.81 17.38
N THR A 22 -31.33 -6.84 18.23
CA THR A 22 -32.43 -7.24 19.12
C THR A 22 -32.17 -7.06 20.61
N GLY A 23 -30.95 -6.63 21.01
CA GLY A 23 -30.60 -6.39 22.41
C GLY A 23 -30.54 -7.64 23.31
N LYS A 24 -30.62 -8.85 22.73
CA LYS A 24 -30.50 -10.12 23.48
C LYS A 24 -29.04 -10.44 23.79
N PRO A 25 -28.69 -11.11 24.91
CA PRO A 25 -27.31 -11.54 25.15
C PRO A 25 -26.77 -12.37 23.98
N VAL A 26 -25.55 -12.07 23.51
CA VAL A 26 -24.86 -12.85 22.46
C VAL A 26 -24.39 -14.18 23.06
N ASP A 27 -24.64 -15.31 22.38
CA ASP A 27 -24.23 -16.65 22.84
C ASP A 27 -22.70 -16.83 22.70
N VAL A 28 -22.04 -17.28 23.78
CA VAL A 28 -20.60 -17.53 23.80
C VAL A 28 -20.16 -18.52 22.71
N ASN A 29 -20.98 -19.52 22.36
CA ASN A 29 -20.67 -20.46 21.29
C ASN A 29 -20.72 -19.80 19.90
N ASP A 30 -21.58 -18.79 19.72
CA ASP A 30 -21.65 -18.02 18.47
C ASP A 30 -20.43 -17.10 18.35
N VAL A 31 -19.96 -16.53 19.46
CA VAL A 31 -18.67 -15.82 19.54
C VAL A 31 -17.52 -16.74 19.15
N ILE A 32 -17.44 -17.93 19.75
CA ILE A 32 -16.37 -18.89 19.47
C ILE A 32 -16.40 -19.32 18.00
N LYS A 33 -17.56 -19.72 17.47
CA LYS A 33 -17.69 -20.17 16.07
C LYS A 33 -17.30 -19.07 15.08
N THR A 34 -17.77 -17.85 15.31
CA THR A 34 -17.46 -16.69 14.46
C THR A 34 -15.96 -16.40 14.50
N THR A 35 -15.38 -16.34 15.70
CA THR A 35 -13.95 -16.08 15.89
C THR A 35 -13.08 -17.14 15.21
N VAL A 36 -13.40 -18.42 15.40
CA VAL A 36 -12.66 -19.53 14.78
C VAL A 36 -12.76 -19.46 13.25
N THR A 37 -13.95 -19.21 12.70
CA THR A 37 -14.15 -19.10 11.25
C THR A 37 -13.34 -17.95 10.66
N VAL A 38 -13.33 -16.78 11.31
CA VAL A 38 -12.55 -15.61 10.87
C VAL A 38 -11.06 -15.92 10.91
N ILE A 39 -10.55 -16.50 12.00
CA ILE A 39 -9.13 -16.89 12.13
C ILE A 39 -8.74 -17.89 11.03
N THR A 40 -9.55 -18.92 10.80
CA THR A 40 -9.27 -19.93 9.78
C THR A 40 -9.27 -19.33 8.37
N LEU A 41 -10.23 -18.45 8.07
CA LEU A 41 -10.31 -17.81 6.76
C LEU A 41 -9.10 -16.89 6.51
N ILE A 42 -8.76 -16.02 7.46
CA ILE A 42 -7.59 -15.15 7.35
C ILE A 42 -6.31 -15.99 7.22
N GLY A 43 -6.18 -17.05 8.02
CA GLY A 43 -5.04 -17.96 7.96
C GLY A 43 -4.87 -18.62 6.58
N ALA A 44 -5.97 -19.07 5.97
CA ALA A 44 -5.95 -19.67 4.64
C ALA A 44 -5.53 -18.65 3.56
N VAL A 45 -6.05 -17.43 3.63
CA VAL A 45 -5.68 -16.37 2.68
C VAL A 45 -4.20 -16.00 2.82
N LEU A 46 -3.71 -15.81 4.05
CA LEU A 46 -2.29 -15.52 4.28
C LEU A 46 -1.39 -16.66 3.80
N ALA A 47 -1.77 -17.91 4.02
CA ALA A 47 -1.04 -19.06 3.49
C ALA A 47 -0.96 -19.01 1.94
N GLY A 48 -2.05 -18.64 1.28
CA GLY A 48 -2.08 -18.43 -0.18
C GLY A 48 -1.17 -17.28 -0.63
N VAL A 49 -1.17 -16.16 0.08
CA VAL A 49 -0.30 -15.00 -0.19
C VAL A 49 1.19 -15.40 -0.09
N TYR A 50 1.58 -16.08 1.01
CA TYR A 50 2.97 -16.55 1.16
C TYR A 50 3.34 -17.62 0.14
N ALA A 51 2.41 -18.52 -0.22
CA ALA A 51 2.63 -19.51 -1.26
C ALA A 51 2.84 -18.84 -2.63
N MET A 52 2.09 -17.79 -2.96
CA MET A 52 2.25 -17.02 -4.19
C MET A 52 3.59 -16.29 -4.23
N ALA A 53 4.01 -15.68 -3.12
CA ALA A 53 5.32 -15.06 -3.00
C ALA A 53 6.46 -16.07 -3.22
N ARG A 54 6.36 -17.24 -2.58
CA ARG A 54 7.32 -18.34 -2.78
C ARG A 54 7.35 -18.86 -4.21
N LEU A 55 6.18 -18.97 -4.86
CA LEU A 55 6.12 -19.35 -6.27
C LEU A 55 6.83 -18.31 -7.15
N ALA A 56 6.68 -17.02 -6.83
CA ALA A 56 7.38 -15.93 -7.52
C ALA A 56 8.91 -16.04 -7.36
N ASP A 57 9.39 -16.43 -6.18
CA ASP A 57 10.81 -16.64 -5.89
C ASP A 57 11.37 -17.78 -6.73
N ASP A 58 10.69 -18.93 -6.72
CA ASP A 58 11.14 -20.18 -7.31
C ASP A 58 10.89 -20.26 -8.83
N TRP A 59 10.10 -19.34 -9.41
CA TRP A 59 9.75 -19.33 -10.83
C TRP A 59 10.04 -17.98 -11.51
N PRO A 60 11.32 -17.67 -11.80
CA PRO A 60 11.73 -16.37 -12.35
C PRO A 60 11.03 -15.98 -13.66
N GLU A 61 10.73 -16.95 -14.53
CA GLU A 61 10.08 -16.73 -15.83
C GLU A 61 8.62 -16.27 -15.70
N GLN A 62 7.91 -16.69 -14.64
CA GLN A 62 6.51 -16.32 -14.37
C GLN A 62 6.35 -15.48 -13.10
N ARG A 63 7.45 -14.92 -12.59
CA ARG A 63 7.44 -14.06 -11.41
C ARG A 63 6.46 -12.89 -11.55
N GLN A 64 6.40 -12.27 -12.74
CA GLN A 64 5.45 -11.19 -13.02
C GLN A 64 4.00 -11.65 -12.81
N VAL A 65 3.63 -12.85 -13.28
CA VAL A 65 2.27 -13.37 -13.09
C VAL A 65 1.93 -13.54 -11.61
N CYS A 66 2.89 -13.98 -10.80
CA CYS A 66 2.69 -14.12 -9.36
C CYS A 66 2.51 -12.75 -8.68
N ILE A 67 3.30 -11.76 -9.10
CA ILE A 67 3.17 -10.36 -8.67
C ILE A 67 1.80 -9.81 -9.07
N ASP A 68 1.38 -10.02 -10.32
CA ASP A 68 0.10 -9.54 -10.86
C ASP A 68 -1.09 -10.10 -10.07
N VAL A 69 -1.03 -11.35 -9.60
CA VAL A 69 -2.07 -11.95 -8.75
C VAL A 69 -2.15 -11.23 -7.39
N LEU A 70 -1.01 -10.93 -6.78
CA LEU A 70 -0.96 -10.20 -5.51
C LEU A 70 -1.46 -8.76 -5.66
N CYS A 71 -1.05 -8.08 -6.73
CA CYS A 71 -1.54 -6.76 -7.11
C CYS A 71 -3.05 -6.78 -7.41
N ALA A 72 -3.55 -7.78 -8.12
CA ALA A 72 -4.97 -7.96 -8.40
C ALA A 72 -5.80 -8.12 -7.11
N TYR A 73 -5.27 -8.80 -6.09
CA TYR A 73 -5.92 -8.87 -4.79
C TYR A 73 -6.11 -7.48 -4.17
N LEU A 74 -5.07 -6.63 -4.23
CA LEU A 74 -5.13 -5.25 -3.73
C LEU A 74 -6.13 -4.38 -4.52
N ARG A 75 -6.37 -4.68 -5.79
CA ARG A 75 -7.39 -4.01 -6.62
C ARG A 75 -8.82 -4.49 -6.38
N MET A 76 -9.02 -5.58 -5.64
CA MET A 76 -10.38 -6.03 -5.30
C MET A 76 -11.09 -5.02 -4.39
N PRO A 77 -12.44 -4.91 -4.44
CA PRO A 77 -13.19 -4.00 -3.58
C PRO A 77 -12.82 -4.14 -2.11
N TYR A 78 -12.51 -2.99 -1.48
CA TYR A 78 -12.08 -2.89 -0.09
C TYR A 78 -12.92 -1.84 0.63
N LYS A 79 -13.34 -2.16 1.85
CA LYS A 79 -14.09 -1.26 2.73
C LYS A 79 -13.30 -1.11 4.01
N THR A 80 -12.94 0.12 4.33
CA THR A 80 -12.13 0.50 5.49
C THR A 80 -13.01 0.78 6.71
N ASP A 81 -14.23 1.28 6.49
CA ASP A 81 -15.21 1.54 7.54
C ASP A 81 -15.86 0.23 8.04
N PRO A 82 -15.73 -0.13 9.33
CA PRO A 82 -16.38 -1.32 9.91
C PRO A 82 -17.91 -1.32 9.83
N SER A 83 -18.54 -0.16 9.62
CA SER A 83 -19.99 -0.01 9.47
C SER A 83 -20.49 -0.35 8.06
N ASP A 84 -19.62 -0.42 7.07
CA ASP A 84 -19.98 -0.75 5.70
C ASP A 84 -20.42 -2.22 5.56
N SER A 85 -21.51 -2.45 4.81
CA SER A 85 -22.05 -3.80 4.58
C SER A 85 -21.08 -4.77 3.87
N GLY A 86 -20.05 -4.24 3.19
CA GLY A 86 -18.99 -5.00 2.53
C GLY A 86 -17.70 -5.14 3.34
N PHE A 87 -17.64 -4.62 4.58
CA PHE A 87 -16.47 -4.70 5.43
C PHE A 87 -16.11 -6.15 5.76
N LYS A 88 -14.82 -6.49 5.62
CA LYS A 88 -14.29 -7.83 5.89
C LYS A 88 -13.27 -7.74 7.01
N THR A 89 -13.58 -8.32 8.17
CA THR A 89 -12.66 -8.41 9.30
C THR A 89 -11.37 -9.11 8.87
N GLY A 90 -10.23 -8.48 9.14
CA GLY A 90 -8.90 -9.00 8.83
C GLY A 90 -8.40 -8.76 7.40
N GLU A 91 -9.23 -8.22 6.51
CA GLU A 91 -8.84 -7.89 5.13
C GLU A 91 -7.68 -6.88 5.10
N ARG A 92 -7.73 -5.87 5.98
CA ARG A 92 -6.64 -4.90 6.16
C ARG A 92 -5.30 -5.58 6.41
N GLU A 93 -5.26 -6.55 7.31
CA GLU A 93 -4.02 -7.27 7.68
C GLU A 93 -3.46 -8.11 6.52
N VAL A 94 -4.35 -8.70 5.72
CA VAL A 94 -3.95 -9.41 4.50
C VAL A 94 -3.31 -8.44 3.50
N ARG A 95 -3.96 -7.29 3.24
CA ARG A 95 -3.49 -6.28 2.29
C ARG A 95 -2.15 -5.68 2.71
N LEU A 96 -2.00 -5.32 3.98
CA LEU A 96 -0.74 -4.86 4.54
C LEU A 96 0.35 -5.93 4.47
N THR A 97 0.00 -7.20 4.61
CA THR A 97 0.95 -8.30 4.43
C THR A 97 1.41 -8.41 2.97
N ILE A 98 0.51 -8.25 2.00
CA ILE A 98 0.88 -8.24 0.58
C ILE A 98 1.81 -7.05 0.28
N ILE A 99 1.48 -5.85 0.74
CA ILE A 99 2.33 -4.65 0.58
C ILE A 99 3.70 -4.89 1.20
N ARG A 100 3.75 -5.47 2.41
CA ARG A 100 5.00 -5.82 3.08
C ARG A 100 5.85 -6.79 2.26
N ILE A 101 5.24 -7.84 1.72
CA ILE A 101 5.93 -8.81 0.86
C ILE A 101 6.50 -8.11 -0.37
N ILE A 102 5.70 -7.26 -1.04
CA ILE A 102 6.18 -6.50 -2.21
C ILE A 102 7.38 -5.64 -1.79
N ARG A 103 7.27 -4.84 -0.72
CA ARG A 103 8.38 -4.02 -0.20
C ARG A 103 9.64 -4.84 0.05
N ASP A 104 9.52 -6.00 0.71
CA ASP A 104 10.67 -6.81 1.09
C ASP A 104 11.44 -7.33 -0.13
N HIS A 105 10.74 -7.68 -1.21
CA HIS A 105 11.37 -8.09 -2.48
C HIS A 105 11.93 -6.92 -3.31
N LEU A 106 11.62 -5.68 -2.92
CA LEU A 106 12.15 -4.48 -3.54
C LEU A 106 13.40 -3.94 -2.80
N GLN A 107 13.84 -4.54 -1.69
CA GLN A 107 14.95 -3.99 -0.90
C GLN A 107 16.33 -4.16 -1.56
N ASP A 108 16.54 -5.25 -2.28
CA ASP A 108 17.83 -5.58 -2.89
C ASP A 108 17.67 -5.90 -4.38
N PRO A 109 18.03 -4.97 -5.29
CA PRO A 109 18.02 -5.19 -6.74
C PRO A 109 18.95 -6.33 -7.22
N ALA A 110 19.95 -6.73 -6.43
CA ALA A 110 20.89 -7.79 -6.80
C ALA A 110 20.42 -9.18 -6.35
N ALA A 111 19.37 -9.26 -5.50
CA ALA A 111 18.88 -10.53 -5.00
C ALA A 111 18.28 -11.39 -6.14
N PRO A 112 18.53 -12.72 -6.19
CA PRO A 112 17.92 -13.60 -7.19
C PRO A 112 16.38 -13.60 -7.19
N THR A 113 15.79 -13.37 -6.02
CA THR A 113 14.35 -13.30 -5.80
C THR A 113 13.79 -11.88 -5.94
N THR A 114 14.61 -10.90 -6.35
CA THR A 114 14.20 -9.50 -6.44
C THR A 114 13.00 -9.29 -7.36
N TRP A 115 12.14 -8.36 -6.93
CA TRP A 115 11.01 -7.85 -7.73
C TRP A 115 11.33 -6.46 -8.29
N CYS A 116 12.54 -5.93 -8.06
CA CYS A 116 13.00 -4.68 -8.64
C CYS A 116 12.92 -4.73 -10.18
N GLY A 117 12.34 -3.70 -10.79
CA GLY A 117 12.14 -3.60 -12.24
C GLY A 117 10.98 -4.39 -12.82
N ARG A 118 10.13 -4.95 -11.96
CA ARG A 118 8.84 -5.53 -12.34
C ARG A 118 7.74 -4.47 -12.29
N ASP A 119 6.69 -4.71 -13.05
CA ASP A 119 5.51 -3.85 -13.02
C ASP A 119 4.68 -4.15 -11.76
N LEU A 120 4.15 -3.08 -11.15
CA LEU A 120 3.29 -3.14 -9.97
C LEU A 120 2.02 -2.35 -10.27
N ASP A 121 0.92 -3.06 -10.49
CA ASP A 121 -0.36 -2.45 -10.85
C ASP A 121 -1.34 -2.41 -9.67
N PHE A 122 -1.44 -1.25 -9.04
CA PHE A 122 -2.40 -0.93 -7.99
C PHE A 122 -3.56 -0.06 -8.49
N THR A 123 -3.82 -0.04 -9.80
CA THR A 123 -4.87 0.80 -10.40
C THR A 123 -6.22 0.56 -9.72
N GLY A 124 -6.87 1.63 -9.26
CA GLY A 124 -8.18 1.55 -8.58
C GLY A 124 -8.16 0.95 -7.17
N ALA A 125 -6.99 0.65 -6.60
CA ALA A 125 -6.89 0.11 -5.25
C ALA A 125 -7.21 1.18 -4.18
N ILE A 126 -7.67 0.74 -3.01
CA ILE A 126 -7.88 1.60 -1.83
C ILE A 126 -6.78 1.30 -0.82
N PHE A 127 -6.10 2.35 -0.37
CA PHE A 127 -5.01 2.33 0.60
C PHE A 127 -5.41 3.08 1.88
N ASP A 128 -5.32 2.38 3.02
CA ASP A 128 -5.50 2.92 4.37
C ASP A 128 -4.24 2.71 5.25
N GLY A 129 -3.09 2.53 4.59
CA GLY A 129 -1.79 2.29 5.19
C GLY A 129 -0.90 1.35 4.37
N GLY A 130 0.41 1.44 4.58
CA GLY A 130 1.39 0.64 3.85
C GLY A 130 2.78 1.27 3.90
N SER A 131 3.83 0.47 3.70
CA SER A 131 5.18 0.99 3.66
C SER A 131 5.95 0.33 2.53
N PHE A 132 6.57 1.17 1.71
CA PHE A 132 7.60 0.87 0.72
C PHE A 132 8.93 1.52 1.12
N GLN A 133 9.15 1.74 2.42
CA GLN A 133 10.38 2.37 2.92
C GLN A 133 11.61 1.59 2.44
N GLY A 134 12.60 2.32 1.92
CA GLY A 134 13.85 1.77 1.40
C GLY A 134 13.72 0.94 0.12
N ALA A 135 12.52 0.83 -0.47
CA ALA A 135 12.31 0.04 -1.69
C ALA A 135 13.04 0.64 -2.90
N ALA A 136 13.59 -0.24 -3.75
CA ALA A 136 14.26 0.11 -4.98
C ALA A 136 13.38 -0.20 -6.20
N PHE A 137 12.71 0.84 -6.71
CA PHE A 137 11.94 0.80 -7.94
C PHE A 137 12.85 1.07 -9.13
N THR A 138 13.51 0.02 -9.65
CA THR A 138 14.50 0.11 -10.74
C THR A 138 13.90 -0.24 -12.10
N GLY A 139 13.35 0.73 -12.82
CA GLY A 139 12.54 0.46 -14.02
C GLY A 139 11.16 -0.11 -13.68
N GLY A 140 10.47 -0.65 -14.68
CA GLY A 140 9.06 -1.05 -14.56
C GLY A 140 8.12 0.14 -14.33
N ILE A 141 6.82 -0.14 -14.38
CA ILE A 141 5.75 0.82 -14.11
C ILE A 141 5.12 0.47 -12.76
N VAL A 142 5.06 1.46 -11.86
CA VAL A 142 4.32 1.38 -10.60
C VAL A 142 3.09 2.25 -10.74
N SER A 143 1.93 1.63 -10.96
CA SER A 143 0.66 2.34 -11.18
C SER A 143 -0.17 2.40 -9.91
N PHE A 144 -0.47 3.61 -9.47
CA PHE A 144 -1.50 3.98 -8.49
C PHE A 144 -2.63 4.77 -9.18
N GLN A 145 -2.79 4.61 -10.48
CA GLN A 145 -3.82 5.33 -11.23
C GLN A 145 -5.22 5.04 -10.65
N ASP A 146 -6.08 6.04 -10.55
CA ASP A 146 -7.46 5.93 -10.04
C ASP A 146 -7.56 5.34 -8.61
N SER A 147 -6.44 5.25 -7.88
CA SER A 147 -6.40 4.71 -6.51
C SER A 147 -6.86 5.74 -5.49
N GLN A 148 -7.31 5.26 -4.33
CA GLN A 148 -7.76 6.12 -3.23
C GLN A 148 -6.83 5.94 -2.03
N PHE A 149 -6.33 7.06 -1.51
CA PHE A 149 -5.61 7.16 -0.25
C PHE A 149 -6.55 7.80 0.76
N THR A 150 -7.11 6.99 1.66
CA THR A 150 -8.25 7.39 2.50
C THR A 150 -7.88 7.73 3.93
N ASP A 151 -6.91 7.02 4.50
CA ASP A 151 -6.39 7.26 5.86
C ASP A 151 -5.02 6.55 6.01
N GLY A 152 -4.34 6.76 7.13
CA GLY A 152 -3.06 6.12 7.45
C GLY A 152 -1.89 6.65 6.61
N GLU A 153 -0.75 6.00 6.75
CA GLU A 153 0.50 6.44 6.11
C GLU A 153 0.93 5.46 5.02
N ILE A 154 1.22 5.99 3.84
CA ILE A 154 1.92 5.30 2.75
C ILE A 154 3.34 5.84 2.66
N LEU A 155 4.28 5.06 3.20
CA LEU A 155 5.65 5.50 3.39
C LEU A 155 6.54 5.07 2.23
N PHE A 156 7.06 6.03 1.47
CA PHE A 156 8.13 5.86 0.48
C PHE A 156 9.47 6.44 0.99
N ARG A 157 9.61 6.58 2.31
CA ARG A 157 10.84 7.13 2.90
C ARG A 157 12.06 6.36 2.43
N GLN A 158 13.11 7.09 2.04
CA GLN A 158 14.37 6.50 1.56
C GLN A 158 14.21 5.56 0.33
N ALA A 159 13.04 5.54 -0.33
CA ALA A 159 12.84 4.74 -1.53
C ALA A 159 13.67 5.30 -2.69
N GLN A 160 14.07 4.43 -3.60
CA GLN A 160 14.88 4.75 -4.76
C GLN A 160 14.08 4.49 -6.04
N PHE A 161 13.84 5.54 -6.82
CA PHE A 161 13.15 5.47 -8.11
C PHE A 161 14.17 5.70 -9.22
N THR A 162 14.72 4.62 -9.76
CA THR A 162 15.76 4.68 -10.80
C THR A 162 15.17 4.26 -12.14
N GLY A 163 14.95 5.21 -13.04
CA GLY A 163 14.40 4.94 -14.38
C GLY A 163 13.00 4.33 -14.41
N SER A 164 12.31 4.29 -13.28
CA SER A 164 10.93 3.81 -13.12
C SER A 164 9.92 4.92 -13.34
N LYS A 165 8.69 4.54 -13.67
CA LYS A 165 7.54 5.45 -13.73
C LYS A 165 6.58 5.13 -12.59
N VAL A 166 6.31 6.11 -11.75
CA VAL A 166 5.32 6.02 -10.68
C VAL A 166 4.14 6.91 -11.05
N LEU A 167 2.99 6.30 -11.29
CA LEU A 167 1.82 6.97 -11.86
C LEU A 167 0.74 7.10 -10.79
N PHE A 168 0.39 8.32 -10.42
CA PHE A 168 -0.72 8.69 -9.54
C PHE A 168 -1.81 9.44 -10.32
N TRP A 169 -1.95 9.15 -11.62
CA TRP A 169 -2.96 9.82 -12.44
C TRP A 169 -4.36 9.59 -11.90
N SER A 170 -5.12 10.66 -11.76
CA SER A 170 -6.50 10.62 -11.21
C SER A 170 -6.61 9.91 -9.85
N ALA A 171 -5.52 9.81 -9.09
CA ALA A 171 -5.56 9.28 -7.74
C ALA A 171 -6.21 10.30 -6.78
N GLU A 172 -6.99 9.80 -5.83
CA GLU A 172 -7.70 10.60 -4.85
C GLU A 172 -7.02 10.47 -3.49
N PHE A 173 -6.63 11.60 -2.91
CA PHE A 173 -6.04 11.71 -1.58
C PHE A 173 -7.07 12.42 -0.71
N THR A 174 -7.90 11.60 -0.07
CA THR A 174 -9.06 12.04 0.76
C THR A 174 -8.74 12.03 2.25
N GLY A 175 -7.59 11.49 2.61
CA GLY A 175 -7.01 11.47 3.94
C GLY A 175 -5.71 10.66 3.95
N GLY A 176 -4.97 10.72 5.05
CA GLY A 176 -3.68 10.03 5.18
C GLY A 176 -2.48 10.79 4.62
N THR A 177 -1.31 10.20 4.77
CA THR A 177 -0.02 10.82 4.44
C THR A 177 0.70 9.96 3.41
N VAL A 178 1.17 10.57 2.32
CA VAL A 178 2.12 9.93 1.40
C VAL A 178 3.47 10.60 1.54
N ASP A 179 4.43 9.83 2.05
CA ASP A 179 5.67 10.36 2.56
C ASP A 179 6.87 9.90 1.72
N PHE A 180 7.47 10.83 0.99
CA PHE A 180 8.67 10.65 0.19
C PHE A 180 9.91 11.22 0.88
N GLU A 181 9.90 11.39 2.21
CA GLU A 181 11.05 11.93 2.95
C GLU A 181 12.33 11.14 2.62
N HIS A 182 13.40 11.83 2.23
CA HIS A 182 14.66 11.22 1.80
C HIS A 182 14.59 10.26 0.60
N ALA A 183 13.48 10.22 -0.15
CA ALA A 183 13.42 9.44 -1.37
C ALA A 183 14.40 9.99 -2.41
N ARG A 184 14.96 9.09 -3.24
CA ARG A 184 15.84 9.47 -4.36
C ARG A 184 15.15 9.13 -5.67
N ILE A 185 15.00 10.12 -6.54
CA ILE A 185 14.39 9.98 -7.86
C ILE A 185 15.45 10.31 -8.92
N THR A 186 15.94 9.26 -9.58
CA THR A 186 17.08 9.28 -10.52
C THR A 186 16.64 8.82 -11.91
N GLY A 187 16.46 9.76 -12.85
CA GLY A 187 16.03 9.42 -14.22
C GLY A 187 14.63 8.81 -14.33
N GLY A 188 13.86 8.81 -13.24
CA GLY A 188 12.47 8.33 -13.18
C GLY A 188 11.45 9.46 -13.21
N GLU A 189 10.18 9.09 -13.32
CA GLU A 189 9.03 10.01 -13.34
C GLU A 189 8.07 9.68 -12.20
N VAL A 190 7.63 10.70 -11.45
CA VAL A 190 6.52 10.59 -10.50
C VAL A 190 5.42 11.55 -10.96
N LEU A 191 4.30 11.01 -11.45
CA LEU A 191 3.30 11.77 -12.18
C LEU A 191 1.97 11.79 -11.43
N PHE A 192 1.53 12.97 -10.99
CA PHE A 192 0.26 13.24 -10.28
C PHE A 192 -0.77 13.92 -11.17
N GLY A 193 -0.66 13.75 -12.48
CA GLY A 193 -1.56 14.40 -13.44
C GLY A 193 -3.04 14.11 -13.16
N GLY A 194 -3.84 15.16 -12.94
CA GLY A 194 -5.26 15.02 -12.60
C GLY A 194 -5.56 14.42 -11.22
N ALA A 195 -4.55 14.24 -10.35
CA ALA A 195 -4.77 13.79 -8.98
C ALA A 195 -5.56 14.84 -8.16
N GLU A 196 -6.37 14.37 -7.23
CA GLU A 196 -7.18 15.22 -6.35
C GLU A 196 -6.72 15.07 -4.90
N PHE A 197 -6.32 16.18 -4.28
CA PHE A 197 -5.96 16.25 -2.86
C PHE A 197 -7.05 17.01 -2.12
N SER A 198 -7.97 16.30 -1.46
CA SER A 198 -9.02 16.93 -0.64
C SER A 198 -8.61 17.04 0.82
N ALA A 199 -7.86 16.07 1.35
CA ALA A 199 -7.21 16.15 2.65
C ALA A 199 -6.00 15.21 2.72
N GLY A 200 -5.05 15.51 3.61
CA GLY A 200 -3.84 14.72 3.78
C GLY A 200 -2.57 15.49 3.49
N LEU A 201 -1.44 14.80 3.63
CA LEU A 201 -0.11 15.36 3.46
C LEU A 201 0.68 14.58 2.41
N ILE A 202 1.25 15.29 1.44
CA ILE A 202 2.33 14.75 0.62
C ILE A 202 3.60 15.50 0.97
N SER A 203 4.61 14.77 1.43
CA SER A 203 5.90 15.36 1.78
C SER A 203 7.01 14.82 0.88
N PHE A 204 7.79 15.74 0.31
CA PHE A 204 9.06 15.47 -0.38
C PHE A 204 10.24 16.05 0.40
N ASP A 205 10.11 16.18 1.72
CA ASP A 205 11.18 16.75 2.52
C ASP A 205 12.49 15.96 2.36
N LEU A 206 13.58 16.68 2.11
CA LEU A 206 14.91 16.10 1.88
C LEU A 206 14.99 15.06 0.74
N ALA A 207 13.99 15.02 -0.16
CA ALA A 207 14.03 14.16 -1.34
C ALA A 207 15.05 14.67 -2.38
N ASP A 208 15.73 13.74 -3.04
CA ASP A 208 16.80 14.02 -4.00
C ASP A 208 16.32 13.75 -5.43
N PHE A 209 16.31 14.79 -6.27
CA PHE A 209 15.89 14.72 -7.68
C PHE A 209 17.09 14.92 -8.59
N THR A 210 17.74 13.84 -8.97
CA THR A 210 18.89 13.86 -9.89
C THR A 210 18.49 13.30 -11.24
N GLY A 211 18.02 14.19 -12.12
CA GLY A 211 17.60 13.86 -13.48
C GLY A 211 16.23 13.17 -13.59
N GLY A 212 15.45 13.13 -12.51
CA GLY A 212 14.05 12.71 -12.52
C GLY A 212 13.08 13.89 -12.63
N THR A 213 11.80 13.59 -12.90
CA THR A 213 10.72 14.57 -12.99
C THR A 213 9.61 14.23 -11.99
N VAL A 214 9.08 15.27 -11.33
CA VAL A 214 7.77 15.19 -10.66
C VAL A 214 6.83 16.16 -11.34
N ASP A 215 5.66 15.67 -11.72
CA ASP A 215 4.67 16.45 -12.45
C ASP A 215 3.32 16.45 -11.73
N PHE A 216 2.78 17.65 -11.49
CA PHE A 216 1.45 17.89 -10.91
C PHE A 216 0.47 18.51 -11.92
N THR A 217 0.74 18.40 -13.22
CA THR A 217 -0.08 19.02 -14.26
C THR A 217 -1.54 18.58 -14.15
N GLY A 218 -2.43 19.54 -13.90
CA GLY A 218 -3.87 19.28 -13.75
C GLY A 218 -4.28 18.70 -12.40
N ALA A 219 -3.35 18.55 -11.45
CA ALA A 219 -3.70 18.16 -10.09
C ALA A 219 -4.48 19.27 -9.39
N MET A 220 -5.41 18.90 -8.51
CA MET A 220 -6.28 19.80 -7.77
C MET A 220 -6.04 19.61 -6.28
N ALA A 221 -5.96 20.71 -5.52
CA ALA A 221 -5.81 20.67 -4.06
C ALA A 221 -6.85 21.56 -3.38
N GLU A 222 -7.57 21.01 -2.40
CA GLU A 222 -8.49 21.74 -1.54
C GLU A 222 -7.75 22.38 -0.35
N SER A 223 -8.45 23.25 0.40
CA SER A 223 -7.82 24.01 1.50
C SER A 223 -7.27 23.16 2.65
N ALA A 224 -7.68 21.89 2.76
CA ALA A 224 -7.23 20.96 3.79
C ALA A 224 -6.08 20.05 3.30
N ALA A 225 -5.66 20.16 2.04
CA ALA A 225 -4.52 19.43 1.51
C ALA A 225 -3.21 20.18 1.78
N HIS A 226 -2.18 19.42 2.16
CA HIS A 226 -0.84 19.93 2.38
C HIS A 226 0.15 19.24 1.44
N ILE A 227 0.91 20.04 0.68
CA ILE A 227 2.04 19.56 -0.12
C ILE A 227 3.29 20.23 0.42
N GLU A 228 4.14 19.45 1.09
CA GLU A 228 5.44 19.88 1.58
C GLU A 228 6.49 19.60 0.50
N TRP A 229 7.01 20.68 -0.08
CA TRP A 229 7.98 20.63 -1.17
C TRP A 229 9.36 21.07 -0.69
N GLY A 230 10.25 20.10 -0.48
CA GLY A 230 11.62 20.33 0.01
C GLY A 230 11.69 20.74 1.50
N PRO A 231 12.84 21.23 1.98
CA PRO A 231 14.05 21.56 1.22
C PRO A 231 14.68 20.37 0.51
N PHE A 232 15.21 20.59 -0.69
CA PHE A 232 16.00 19.59 -1.39
C PHE A 232 17.48 19.73 -1.04
N PRO A 233 18.23 18.61 -0.97
CA PRO A 233 19.67 18.67 -0.79
C PRO A 233 20.31 19.46 -1.93
N VAL A 234 21.30 20.29 -1.59
CA VAL A 234 22.08 21.03 -2.58
C VAL A 234 22.90 20.03 -3.38
N ILE A 235 22.61 19.87 -4.68
CA ILE A 235 23.44 19.08 -5.58
C ILE A 235 24.79 19.79 -5.71
N PRO A 236 25.92 19.20 -5.26
CA PRO A 236 27.22 19.82 -5.41
C PRO A 236 27.51 20.04 -6.90
N SER A 237 27.94 21.24 -7.30
CA SER A 237 28.39 21.46 -8.68
C SER A 237 29.53 20.48 -8.96
N SER A 238 29.39 19.64 -10.00
CA SER A 238 30.51 18.86 -10.50
C SER A 238 31.66 19.82 -10.80
N ALA A 239 32.75 19.73 -10.04
CA ALA A 239 33.94 20.53 -10.29
C ALA A 239 34.44 20.27 -11.72
N PRO A 240 34.85 21.30 -12.46
CA PRO A 240 35.28 21.20 -13.86
C PRO A 240 36.51 20.30 -14.04
#